data_AF-A0A371B4R3-F1
#
_entry.id   AF-A0A371B4R3-F1
#
_cell.length_a   1.000
_cell.length_b   1.000
_cell.length_c   1.000
_cell.angle_alpha   90.00
_cell.angle_beta   90.00
_cell.angle_gamma   90.00
#
_symmetry.space_group_name_H-M   'P 1'
#
loop_
_entity.id
_entity.type
_entity.pdbx_description
1 polymer ?
#
loop_
_entity_poly.entity_id
_entity_poly.type
_entity_poly.pdbx_seq_one_letter_code
_entity_poly.pdbx_strand_id
1 'polypeptide(L)'
;MKIDRFSVLAASTLMMLVVGICAEAPAAAAGSTSKASKCAYYDPRPRCTEKEREARRKIFGLPSLEKIQRRTMSGGEASELIVATVMVKQREGLALVLQRDRGGTPIVEIHSMPVSSRPADYQPIRAIIPEAIWALALAKGNALDLVYDTDEVLVCGANFSVEIVDKEGNVRAPDGDSCGGEPRGVYFDFLAEAALQQLPHCAALMPSISDWVLEKLAACFDLRGDKKIAAELYNRLQSLEDRSFWETNDGWTDPSEILPLLDEEISFSWLGIPLMDDAEMVANFWTGGWLAPVKFKTGPIFAGADGSARVEGRVVFETSTSEGVERQASGTFTSTWRRGADGKFRMRRFDYLAPSVRAARLFRSANWRKR
;
A
#
# COMPACT_ATOMS: atom_id res chain seq x y z
N MET A 1 -43.95 9.48 -46.30
CA MET A 1 -44.49 8.24 -45.68
C MET A 1 -43.83 8.14 -44.30
N LYS A 2 -44.48 8.23 -43.11
CA LYS A 2 -45.82 7.75 -42.67
C LYS A 2 -46.02 6.26 -43.04
N ILE A 3 -46.45 5.28 -42.24
CA ILE A 3 -47.02 5.15 -40.87
C ILE A 3 -47.04 3.61 -40.59
N ASP A 4 -46.91 3.02 -39.39
CA ASP A 4 -46.68 3.55 -38.03
C ASP A 4 -46.10 2.46 -37.07
N ARG A 5 -45.72 2.89 -35.86
CA ARG A 5 -45.90 2.25 -34.51
C ARG A 5 -46.13 0.72 -34.38
N PHE A 6 -45.40 0.12 -33.43
CA PHE A 6 -46.01 -0.71 -32.39
C PHE A 6 -45.44 -0.38 -31.01
N SER A 7 -46.32 -0.05 -30.08
CA SER A 7 -46.04 0.09 -28.65
C SER A 7 -46.86 -0.96 -27.92
N VAL A 8 -46.25 -1.71 -26.99
CA VAL A 8 -46.98 -2.54 -26.04
C VAL A 8 -46.49 -2.23 -24.63
N LEU A 9 -47.41 -1.73 -23.81
CA LEU A 9 -47.25 -1.51 -22.38
C LEU A 9 -47.68 -2.76 -21.59
N ALA A 10 -46.85 -3.16 -20.64
CA ALA A 10 -47.22 -3.82 -19.37
C ALA A 10 -45.96 -3.76 -18.48
N ALA A 11 -45.84 -2.99 -17.39
CA ALA A 11 -46.72 -2.75 -16.26
C ALA A 11 -47.08 -4.04 -15.49
N SER A 12 -46.44 -4.27 -14.33
CA SER A 12 -47.09 -4.59 -13.04
C SER A 12 -46.09 -4.86 -11.88
N THR A 13 -46.30 -4.12 -10.78
CA THR A 13 -46.09 -4.48 -9.35
C THR A 13 -44.88 -5.30 -8.86
N LEU A 14 -44.03 -4.61 -8.08
CA LEU A 14 -43.93 -4.74 -6.61
C LEU A 14 -44.27 -6.11 -5.97
N MET A 15 -43.30 -6.72 -5.26
CA MET A 15 -43.60 -7.61 -4.14
C MET A 15 -42.60 -7.41 -2.98
N MET A 16 -43.11 -7.40 -1.75
CA MET A 16 -42.36 -7.15 -0.51
C MET A 16 -41.77 -8.43 0.10
N LEU A 17 -40.75 -8.22 0.97
CA LEU A 17 -40.34 -9.01 2.14
C LEU A 17 -40.64 -10.52 2.21
N VAL A 18 -39.59 -11.28 2.52
CA VAL A 18 -39.67 -12.32 3.57
C VAL A 18 -38.57 -12.08 4.61
N VAL A 19 -38.97 -12.02 5.87
CA VAL A 19 -38.11 -11.97 7.06
C VAL A 19 -38.16 -13.34 7.76
N GLY A 20 -37.01 -13.80 8.25
CA GLY A 20 -36.86 -14.87 9.24
C GLY A 20 -35.41 -14.81 9.74
N ILE A 21 -35.09 -14.38 10.96
CA ILE A 21 -35.54 -14.79 12.31
C ILE A 21 -35.08 -16.21 12.66
N CYS A 22 -33.96 -16.23 13.37
CA CYS A 22 -33.55 -17.09 14.49
C CYS A 22 -33.77 -18.61 14.43
N ALA A 23 -32.66 -19.33 14.59
CA ALA A 23 -32.61 -20.60 15.31
C ALA A 23 -31.60 -20.47 16.47
N GLU A 24 -32.11 -20.29 17.69
CA GLU A 24 -31.32 -20.40 18.93
C GLU A 24 -31.30 -21.84 19.45
N ALA A 25 -30.19 -22.25 20.07
CA ALA A 25 -30.11 -23.36 21.04
C ALA A 25 -28.79 -23.22 21.86
N PRO A 26 -28.70 -23.71 23.10
CA PRO A 26 -28.38 -22.78 24.19
C PRO A 26 -27.09 -23.03 24.99
N ALA A 27 -26.85 -22.08 25.90
CA ALA A 27 -25.72 -21.86 26.79
C ALA A 27 -25.10 -23.06 27.52
N ALA A 28 -23.79 -22.91 27.80
CA ALA A 28 -23.17 -23.39 29.03
C ALA A 28 -22.24 -22.30 29.60
N ALA A 29 -22.67 -21.62 30.67
CA ALA A 29 -21.84 -20.65 31.37
C ALA A 29 -20.85 -21.37 32.31
N ALA A 30 -19.55 -21.21 32.06
CA ALA A 30 -18.50 -21.53 33.03
C ALA A 30 -17.90 -20.23 33.55
N GLY A 31 -18.26 -19.87 34.80
CA GLY A 31 -17.84 -18.61 35.39
C GLY A 31 -16.33 -18.56 35.65
N SER A 32 -15.66 -17.54 35.10
CA SER A 32 -14.50 -16.97 35.78
C SER A 32 -14.88 -15.56 36.22
N THR A 33 -14.83 -15.32 37.53
CA THR A 33 -14.95 -13.97 38.11
C THR A 33 -13.62 -13.24 37.97
N SER A 34 -13.17 -13.05 36.72
CA SER A 34 -12.17 -12.04 36.45
C SER A 34 -12.77 -10.69 36.84
N LYS A 35 -12.03 -9.92 37.65
CA LYS A 35 -12.47 -8.58 38.05
C LYS A 35 -12.63 -7.75 36.79
N ALA A 36 -13.86 -7.48 36.37
CA ALA A 36 -14.14 -6.64 35.22
C ALA A 36 -13.49 -5.27 35.45
N SER A 37 -12.40 -4.99 34.74
CA SER A 37 -11.91 -3.64 34.56
C SER A 37 -12.97 -2.89 33.76
N LYS A 38 -13.86 -2.19 34.49
CA LYS A 38 -14.96 -1.44 33.89
C LYS A 38 -14.43 -0.19 33.19
N CYS A 39 -13.88 -0.41 32.00
CA CYS A 39 -13.76 0.59 30.96
C CYS A 39 -15.19 0.91 30.55
N ALA A 40 -15.68 2.11 30.86
CA ALA A 40 -16.99 2.52 30.38
C ALA A 40 -16.88 2.82 28.88
N TYR A 41 -17.76 2.22 28.08
CA TYR A 41 -17.86 2.47 26.63
C TYR A 41 -18.00 3.96 26.29
N TYR A 42 -18.53 4.78 27.22
CA TYR A 42 -18.69 6.23 27.10
C TYR A 42 -17.61 7.08 27.81
N ASP A 43 -16.47 6.51 28.19
CA ASP A 43 -15.36 7.32 28.72
C ASP A 43 -14.56 7.93 27.55
N PRO A 44 -14.55 9.26 27.33
CA PRO A 44 -13.75 9.90 26.29
C PRO A 44 -12.24 9.84 26.57
N ARG A 45 -11.83 9.29 27.73
CA ARG A 45 -10.44 9.07 28.16
C ARG A 45 -10.24 7.64 28.68
N PRO A 46 -10.49 6.59 27.87
CA PRO A 46 -10.48 5.22 28.36
C PRO A 46 -9.05 4.78 28.67
N ARG A 47 -8.65 4.93 29.94
CA ARG A 47 -7.33 4.52 30.50
C ARG A 47 -6.95 3.06 30.22
N CYS A 48 -7.93 2.23 29.89
CA CYS A 48 -7.74 0.83 29.56
C CYS A 48 -6.98 0.61 28.24
N THR A 49 -7.24 1.46 27.24
CA THR A 49 -6.83 1.25 25.84
C THR A 49 -5.76 2.25 25.37
N GLU A 50 -5.38 3.17 26.25
CA GLU A 50 -4.29 4.13 26.10
C GLU A 50 -2.98 3.47 25.62
N LYS A 51 -2.61 2.31 26.20
CA LYS A 51 -1.40 1.56 25.83
C LYS A 51 -1.44 1.00 24.41
N GLU A 52 -2.58 0.52 23.97
CA GLU A 52 -2.77 -0.05 22.62
C GLU A 52 -2.79 1.06 21.58
N ARG A 53 -3.44 2.18 21.89
CA ARG A 53 -3.39 3.41 21.09
C ARG A 53 -1.95 3.90 20.93
N GLU A 54 -1.21 4.02 22.03
CA GLU A 54 0.21 4.42 21.97
C GLU A 54 1.08 3.41 21.21
N ALA A 55 0.85 2.11 21.38
CA ALA A 55 1.54 1.07 20.61
C ALA A 55 1.28 1.21 19.10
N ARG A 56 0.02 1.36 18.69
CA ARG A 56 -0.37 1.52 17.29
C ARG A 56 0.18 2.81 16.68
N ARG A 57 0.11 3.94 17.41
CA ARG A 57 0.71 5.21 16.97
C ARG A 57 2.23 5.10 16.85
N LYS A 58 2.89 4.41 17.78
CA LYS A 58 4.34 4.16 17.76
C LYS A 58 4.78 3.27 16.60
N ILE A 59 3.95 2.30 16.16
CA ILE A 59 4.21 1.50 14.95
C ILE A 59 4.44 2.43 13.74
N PHE A 60 3.60 3.46 13.57
CA PHE A 60 3.72 4.45 12.49
C PHE A 60 4.65 5.64 12.81
N GLY A 61 5.41 5.61 13.91
CA GLY A 61 6.29 6.71 14.33
C GLY A 61 5.57 7.99 14.78
N LEU A 62 4.25 7.93 14.99
CA LEU A 62 3.42 9.08 15.32
C LEU A 62 3.63 9.56 16.77
N PRO A 63 3.43 10.87 17.06
CA PRO A 63 3.46 11.38 18.43
C PRO A 63 2.33 10.78 19.29
N SER A 64 2.58 10.62 20.59
CA SER A 64 1.56 10.22 21.57
C SER A 64 0.46 11.28 21.70
N LEU A 65 -0.71 10.85 22.18
CA LEU A 65 -1.86 11.74 22.39
C LEU A 65 -1.51 12.90 23.33
N GLU A 66 -0.81 12.63 24.44
CA GLU A 66 -0.35 13.67 25.36
C GLU A 66 0.54 14.72 24.67
N LYS A 67 1.39 14.31 23.72
CA LYS A 67 2.30 15.21 23.00
C LYS A 67 1.55 16.08 22.00
N ILE A 68 0.43 15.60 21.48
CA ILE A 68 -0.53 16.38 20.67
C ILE A 68 -1.29 17.34 21.57
N GLN A 69 -1.98 16.85 22.60
CA GLN A 69 -2.76 17.68 23.53
C GLN A 69 -1.91 18.79 24.15
N ARG A 70 -0.66 18.49 24.56
CA ARG A 70 0.28 19.51 25.04
C ARG A 70 0.61 20.57 23.98
N ARG A 71 0.71 20.22 22.69
CA ARG A 71 0.90 21.21 21.60
C ARG A 71 -0.36 22.06 21.42
N THR A 72 -1.54 21.42 21.33
CA THR A 72 -2.85 22.08 21.20
C THR A 72 -3.11 23.07 22.34
N MET A 73 -2.67 22.75 23.56
CA MET A 73 -2.86 23.60 24.76
C MET A 73 -1.81 24.70 24.96
N SER A 74 -0.64 24.67 24.29
CA SER A 74 0.53 25.47 24.73
C SER A 74 0.92 26.70 23.92
N GLY A 75 0.31 27.00 22.75
CA GLY A 75 0.56 28.30 22.12
C GLY A 75 0.23 28.49 20.65
N GLY A 76 -1.07 28.50 20.29
CA GLY A 76 -1.53 29.02 19.00
C GLY A 76 -2.55 28.11 18.32
N GLU A 77 -3.83 28.48 18.48
CA GLU A 77 -5.03 27.79 17.98
C GLU A 77 -5.15 26.30 18.34
N ALA A 78 -6.27 25.94 18.98
CA ALA A 78 -6.61 24.54 19.19
C ALA A 78 -6.91 23.88 17.84
N SER A 79 -5.90 23.20 17.29
CA SER A 79 -6.01 22.48 16.02
C SER A 79 -6.65 21.11 16.25
N GLU A 80 -7.76 20.88 15.55
CA GLU A 80 -8.29 19.53 15.37
C GLU A 80 -7.26 18.63 14.68
N LEU A 81 -7.26 17.35 15.03
CA LEU A 81 -6.36 16.35 14.45
C LEU A 81 -7.15 15.10 14.09
N ILE A 82 -7.03 14.64 12.85
CA ILE A 82 -7.59 13.36 12.42
C ILE A 82 -6.43 12.41 12.14
N VAL A 83 -6.41 11.25 12.79
CA VAL A 83 -5.45 10.17 12.55
C VAL A 83 -6.20 8.92 12.12
N ALA A 84 -6.04 8.51 10.86
CA ALA A 84 -6.58 7.26 10.34
C ALA A 84 -5.43 6.30 10.03
N THR A 85 -5.52 5.03 10.42
CA THR A 85 -4.48 4.03 10.18
C THR A 85 -5.06 2.75 9.61
N VAL A 86 -4.29 2.07 8.77
CA VAL A 86 -4.60 0.76 8.21
C VAL A 86 -3.36 -0.13 8.28
N MET A 87 -3.53 -1.38 8.70
CA MET A 87 -2.51 -2.41 8.65
C MET A 87 -3.02 -3.57 7.80
N VAL A 88 -2.30 -3.91 6.73
CA VAL A 88 -2.63 -5.01 5.81
C VAL A 88 -1.67 -6.15 6.11
N LYS A 89 -2.15 -7.15 6.86
CA LYS A 89 -1.32 -8.18 7.52
C LYS A 89 -0.31 -7.53 8.50
N GLN A 90 0.36 -8.31 9.35
CA GLN A 90 1.22 -7.78 10.43
C GLN A 90 2.56 -7.14 9.96
N ARG A 91 2.67 -6.67 8.71
CA ARG A 91 3.96 -6.27 8.09
C ARG A 91 3.90 -5.06 7.16
N GLU A 92 2.72 -4.64 6.70
CA GLU A 92 2.53 -3.48 5.83
C GLU A 92 1.38 -2.61 6.34
N GLY A 93 1.41 -1.30 6.09
CA GLY A 93 0.39 -0.38 6.57
C GLY A 93 0.69 1.09 6.30
N LEU A 94 -0.36 1.91 6.39
CA LEU A 94 -0.32 3.37 6.21
C LEU A 94 -1.03 4.08 7.37
N ALA A 95 -0.57 5.29 7.70
CA ALA A 95 -1.29 6.23 8.53
C ALA A 95 -1.43 7.58 7.84
N LEU A 96 -2.63 8.16 7.91
CA LEU A 96 -2.99 9.48 7.42
C LEU A 96 -3.21 10.39 8.63
N VAL A 97 -2.49 11.51 8.66
CA VAL A 97 -2.57 12.51 9.74
C VAL A 97 -3.01 13.82 9.12
N LEU A 98 -4.28 14.17 9.26
CA LEU A 98 -4.79 15.48 8.85
C LEU A 98 -4.74 16.45 10.03
N GLN A 99 -4.09 17.59 9.81
CA GLN A 99 -3.92 18.66 10.80
C GLN A 99 -3.84 20.02 10.09
N ARG A 100 -3.98 21.12 10.84
CA ARG A 100 -3.51 22.43 10.36
C ARG A 100 -2.02 22.60 10.67
N ASP A 101 -1.29 23.21 9.74
CA ASP A 101 0.11 23.55 9.94
C ASP A 101 0.27 24.88 10.72
N ARG A 102 1.52 25.34 10.92
CA ARG A 102 1.81 26.58 11.66
C ARG A 102 1.23 27.85 11.02
N GLY A 103 0.92 27.83 9.73
CA GLY A 103 0.23 28.92 9.03
C GLY A 103 -1.28 28.73 8.99
N GLY A 104 -1.83 27.78 9.76
CA GLY A 104 -3.24 27.40 9.74
C GLY A 104 -3.65 26.59 8.52
N THR A 105 -2.74 26.25 7.59
CA THR A 105 -3.12 25.58 6.33
C THR A 105 -3.44 24.10 6.59
N PRO A 106 -4.61 23.57 6.16
CA PRO A 106 -4.91 22.15 6.28
C PRO A 106 -3.94 21.31 5.45
N ILE A 107 -3.40 20.28 6.06
CA ILE A 107 -2.49 19.33 5.43
C ILE A 107 -2.87 17.90 5.79
N VAL A 108 -2.42 16.97 4.95
CA VAL A 108 -2.29 15.56 5.29
C VAL A 108 -0.81 15.19 5.29
N GLU A 109 -0.38 14.45 6.31
CA GLU A 109 0.87 13.71 6.31
C GLU A 109 0.54 12.21 6.19
N ILE A 110 1.09 11.57 5.17
CA ILE A 110 1.01 10.12 4.96
C ILE A 110 2.29 9.51 5.53
N HIS A 111 2.16 8.50 6.39
CA HIS A 111 3.25 7.78 7.03
C HIS A 111 3.16 6.30 6.65
N SER A 112 4.25 5.70 6.19
CA SER A 112 4.37 4.26 5.95
C SER A 112 4.81 3.53 7.23
N MET A 113 4.29 2.34 7.49
CA MET A 113 4.84 1.50 8.56
C MET A 113 6.32 1.15 8.27
N PRO A 114 7.27 1.40 9.19
CA PRO A 114 8.68 1.16 8.95
C PRO A 114 8.98 -0.33 8.94
N VAL A 115 9.33 -0.87 7.76
CA VAL A 115 9.87 -2.22 7.63
C VAL A 115 11.21 -2.29 8.39
N SER A 116 11.34 -3.30 9.23
CA SER A 116 12.29 -3.40 10.35
C SER A 116 13.72 -2.85 10.14
N SER A 117 14.27 -2.30 11.24
CA SER A 117 15.66 -1.88 11.49
C SER A 117 16.16 -0.53 10.93
N ARG A 118 15.45 0.16 10.03
CA ARG A 118 15.78 1.56 9.65
C ARG A 118 14.55 2.49 9.59
N PRO A 119 14.19 3.15 10.70
CA PRO A 119 13.11 4.14 10.73
C PRO A 119 13.42 5.44 9.95
N ALA A 120 14.65 5.66 9.48
CA ALA A 120 15.12 6.95 9.00
C ALA A 120 14.78 7.26 7.52
N ASP A 121 14.51 6.24 6.71
CA ASP A 121 14.56 6.35 5.24
C ASP A 121 13.20 6.75 4.60
N TYR A 122 12.12 6.73 5.38
CA TYR A 122 10.77 7.12 4.94
C TYR A 122 10.26 8.35 5.72
N GLN A 123 10.61 9.53 5.22
CA GLN A 123 9.94 10.78 5.64
C GLN A 123 8.48 10.77 5.18
N PRO A 124 7.55 11.35 5.96
CA PRO A 124 6.14 11.39 5.58
C PRO A 124 5.92 12.18 4.28
N ILE A 125 5.02 11.68 3.43
CA ILE A 125 4.57 12.42 2.25
C ILE A 125 3.52 13.44 2.71
N ARG A 126 3.80 14.73 2.50
CA ARG A 126 2.92 15.83 2.89
C ARG A 126 2.19 16.40 1.67
N ALA A 127 0.89 16.62 1.80
CA ALA A 127 0.07 17.34 0.82
C ALA A 127 -0.81 18.40 1.49
N ILE A 128 -1.19 19.45 0.75
CA ILE A 128 -2.12 20.48 1.20
C ILE A 128 -3.55 20.01 0.90
N ILE A 129 -4.45 20.09 1.87
CA ILE A 129 -5.85 19.70 1.72
C ILE A 129 -6.71 20.95 1.52
N PRO A 130 -7.64 20.97 0.53
CA PRO A 130 -8.56 22.09 0.37
C PRO A 130 -9.46 22.29 1.60
N GLU A 131 -9.71 23.55 1.99
CA GLU A 131 -10.56 23.89 3.15
C GLU A 131 -11.94 23.23 3.13
N ALA A 132 -12.55 23.06 1.94
CA ALA A 132 -13.83 22.36 1.80
C ALA A 132 -13.75 20.88 2.20
N ILE A 133 -12.64 20.20 1.88
CA ILE A 133 -12.40 18.80 2.26
C ILE A 133 -12.05 18.70 3.75
N TRP A 134 -11.26 19.64 4.27
CA TRP A 134 -10.99 19.76 5.70
C TRP A 134 -12.29 19.93 6.51
N ALA A 135 -13.15 20.89 6.12
CA ALA A 135 -14.44 21.13 6.77
C ALA A 135 -15.38 19.91 6.67
N LEU A 136 -15.39 19.21 5.53
CA LEU A 136 -16.17 17.98 5.37
C LEU A 136 -15.64 16.83 6.25
N ALA A 137 -14.32 16.68 6.38
CA ALA A 137 -13.71 15.71 7.26
C ALA A 137 -14.05 16.01 8.74
N LEU A 138 -13.95 17.27 9.17
CA LEU A 138 -14.37 17.66 10.52
C LEU A 138 -15.87 17.47 10.76
N ALA A 139 -16.73 17.82 9.80
CA ALA A 139 -18.16 17.62 9.93
C ALA A 139 -18.54 16.13 10.07
N LYS A 140 -17.88 15.25 9.29
CA LYS A 140 -18.01 13.79 9.43
C LYS A 140 -17.49 13.32 10.79
N GLY A 141 -16.32 13.79 11.22
CA GLY A 141 -15.69 13.37 12.49
C GLY A 141 -16.44 13.83 13.75
N ASN A 142 -17.00 15.04 13.73
CA ASN A 142 -17.78 15.61 14.83
C ASN A 142 -19.17 14.94 14.96
N ALA A 143 -19.66 14.29 13.90
CA ALA A 143 -20.87 13.47 13.93
C ALA A 143 -20.62 12.05 14.47
N LEU A 144 -19.38 11.66 14.76
CA LEU A 144 -19.05 10.39 15.39
C LEU A 144 -19.19 10.45 16.92
N ASP A 145 -19.49 9.29 17.50
CA ASP A 145 -19.66 9.10 18.93
C ASP A 145 -18.38 9.35 19.73
N LEU A 146 -18.57 9.72 21.00
CA LEU A 146 -17.50 9.89 21.99
C LEU A 146 -17.09 8.53 22.57
N VAL A 147 -16.61 7.66 21.69
CA VAL A 147 -16.14 6.31 21.98
C VAL A 147 -14.76 6.14 21.34
N TYR A 148 -13.86 5.43 22.03
CA TYR A 148 -12.71 4.81 21.38
C TYR A 148 -12.87 3.31 21.54
N ASP A 149 -13.35 2.69 20.47
CA ASP A 149 -13.39 1.24 20.39
C ASP A 149 -12.01 0.70 19.98
N THR A 150 -11.67 -0.44 20.56
CA THR A 150 -10.43 -1.19 20.35
C THR A 150 -10.60 -2.46 19.57
N ASP A 151 -11.83 -2.91 19.34
CA ASP A 151 -12.04 -4.21 18.73
C ASP A 151 -11.39 -4.24 17.35
N GLU A 152 -10.38 -5.11 17.23
CA GLU A 152 -9.55 -5.27 16.05
C GLU A 152 -10.34 -5.97 14.96
N VAL A 153 -11.28 -5.25 14.34
CA VAL A 153 -12.08 -5.80 13.25
C VAL A 153 -11.16 -6.10 12.06
N LEU A 154 -10.80 -7.37 11.93
CA LEU A 154 -10.02 -7.91 10.82
C LEU A 154 -10.94 -8.04 9.59
N VAL A 155 -11.29 -6.90 8.98
CA VAL A 155 -12.10 -6.88 7.77
C VAL A 155 -11.24 -7.28 6.58
N CYS A 156 -11.53 -8.43 5.99
CA CYS A 156 -10.88 -8.95 4.78
C CYS A 156 -9.32 -9.02 4.84
N GLY A 157 -8.74 -9.09 6.05
CA GLY A 157 -7.28 -9.15 6.26
C GLY A 157 -6.59 -7.79 6.45
N ALA A 158 -7.36 -6.70 6.48
CA ALA A 158 -6.92 -5.37 6.90
C ALA A 158 -7.50 -5.02 8.29
N ASN A 159 -6.78 -4.20 9.06
CA ASN A 159 -7.22 -3.69 10.36
C ASN A 159 -7.15 -2.15 10.31
N PHE A 160 -8.31 -1.49 10.49
CA PHE A 160 -8.46 -0.03 10.41
C PHE A 160 -8.65 0.61 11.79
N SER A 161 -8.18 1.84 11.97
CA SER A 161 -8.56 2.69 13.10
C SER A 161 -8.68 4.14 12.66
N VAL A 162 -9.56 4.92 13.29
CA VAL A 162 -9.71 6.36 13.06
C VAL A 162 -9.91 7.06 14.41
N GLU A 163 -9.10 8.07 14.66
CA GLU A 163 -9.14 8.94 15.84
C GLU A 163 -9.33 10.39 15.37
N ILE A 164 -10.40 11.07 15.79
CA ILE A 164 -10.51 12.53 15.70
C ILE A 164 -10.30 13.11 17.09
N VAL A 165 -9.36 14.04 17.22
CA VAL A 165 -9.17 14.89 18.38
C VAL A 165 -9.80 16.25 18.08
N ASP A 166 -10.83 16.62 18.83
CA ASP A 166 -11.50 17.93 18.70
C ASP A 166 -10.72 19.06 19.40
N LYS A 167 -11.21 20.30 19.30
CA LYS A 167 -10.54 21.49 19.84
C LYS A 167 -10.45 21.47 21.37
N GLU A 168 -11.44 20.84 22.00
CA GLU A 168 -11.55 20.61 23.43
C GLU A 168 -10.65 19.45 23.91
N GLY A 169 -10.09 18.68 22.97
CA GLY A 169 -9.16 17.58 23.23
C GLY A 169 -9.83 16.24 23.54
N ASN A 170 -11.13 16.10 23.27
CA ASN A 170 -11.85 14.83 23.32
C ASN A 170 -11.47 13.96 22.11
N VAL A 171 -11.64 12.65 22.24
CA VAL A 171 -11.39 11.70 21.14
C VAL A 171 -12.70 11.08 20.68
N ARG A 172 -12.91 11.03 19.36
CA ARG A 172 -14.04 10.41 18.68
C ARG A 172 -13.54 9.36 17.69
N ALA A 173 -14.29 8.29 17.49
CA ALA A 173 -13.97 7.23 16.53
C ALA A 173 -15.26 6.66 15.90
N PRO A 174 -15.20 6.08 14.69
CA PRO A 174 -16.33 5.36 14.12
C PRO A 174 -16.54 4.03 14.84
N ASP A 175 -17.73 3.82 15.39
CA ASP A 175 -18.20 2.50 15.80
C ASP A 175 -18.71 1.71 14.58
N GLY A 176 -18.52 0.40 14.58
CA GLY A 176 -18.79 -0.45 13.43
C GLY A 176 -18.07 -1.80 13.49
N ASP A 177 -18.79 -2.85 13.12
CA ASP A 177 -18.31 -4.23 13.13
C ASP A 177 -19.00 -5.04 12.00
N SER A 178 -18.54 -4.89 10.74
CA SER A 178 -19.00 -5.76 9.65
C SER A 178 -18.14 -5.78 8.38
N CYS A 179 -18.10 -6.93 7.71
CA CYS A 179 -17.46 -7.12 6.40
C CYS A 179 -18.24 -6.51 5.20
N GLY A 180 -19.18 -5.59 5.44
CA GLY A 180 -20.13 -5.07 4.44
C GLY A 180 -20.05 -3.57 4.15
N GLY A 181 -19.10 -2.86 4.76
CA GLY A 181 -19.00 -1.39 4.68
C GLY A 181 -18.47 -0.80 5.98
N GLU A 182 -17.33 -1.31 6.43
CA GLU A 182 -16.72 -0.96 7.72
C GLU A 182 -16.52 0.57 7.85
N PRO A 183 -17.21 1.25 8.79
CA PRO A 183 -17.17 2.70 8.92
C PRO A 183 -15.76 3.28 9.04
N ARG A 184 -14.83 2.55 9.69
CA ARG A 184 -13.41 2.94 9.78
C ARG A 184 -12.69 2.88 8.43
N GLY A 185 -12.97 1.85 7.62
CA GLY A 185 -12.46 1.69 6.26
C GLY A 185 -13.00 2.77 5.33
N VAL A 186 -14.33 2.95 5.30
CA VAL A 186 -14.99 3.99 4.48
C VAL A 186 -14.49 5.41 4.82
N TYR A 187 -14.23 5.68 6.10
CA TYR A 187 -13.65 6.95 6.53
C TYR A 187 -12.18 7.07 6.12
N PHE A 188 -11.38 6.01 6.28
CA PHE A 188 -10.00 5.97 5.82
C PHE A 188 -9.91 6.25 4.32
N ASP A 189 -10.72 5.58 3.50
CA ASP A 189 -10.70 5.70 2.04
C ASP A 189 -11.05 7.13 1.59
N PHE A 190 -12.06 7.75 2.20
CA PHE A 190 -12.37 9.16 1.95
C PHE A 190 -11.18 10.10 2.20
N LEU A 191 -10.42 9.89 3.28
CA LEU A 191 -9.21 10.68 3.57
C LEU A 191 -8.05 10.34 2.60
N ALA A 192 -7.94 9.07 2.21
CA ALA A 192 -6.91 8.57 1.34
C ALA A 192 -7.08 9.08 -0.11
N GLU A 193 -8.31 9.09 -0.63
CA GLU A 193 -8.68 9.69 -1.90
C GLU A 193 -8.40 11.20 -1.91
N ALA A 194 -8.81 11.90 -0.83
CA ALA A 194 -8.53 13.32 -0.66
C ALA A 194 -7.03 13.63 -0.70
N ALA A 195 -6.20 12.81 -0.04
CA ALA A 195 -4.75 12.93 -0.09
C ALA A 195 -4.19 12.65 -1.50
N LEU A 196 -4.69 11.59 -2.16
CA LEU A 196 -4.23 11.15 -3.48
C LEU A 196 -4.50 12.20 -4.56
N GLN A 197 -5.66 12.87 -4.53
CA GLN A 197 -6.00 13.97 -5.45
C GLN A 197 -5.00 15.13 -5.40
N GLN A 198 -4.35 15.35 -4.25
CA GLN A 198 -3.36 16.40 -4.04
C GLN A 198 -1.93 15.94 -4.37
N LEU A 199 -1.76 14.70 -4.83
CA LEU A 199 -0.49 14.08 -5.19
C LEU A 199 -0.55 13.48 -6.60
N PRO A 200 -0.52 14.30 -7.68
CA PRO A 200 -0.74 13.83 -9.05
C PRO A 200 0.18 12.71 -9.51
N HIS A 201 1.41 12.66 -8.99
CA HIS A 201 2.39 11.60 -9.27
C HIS A 201 2.02 10.26 -8.61
N CYS A 202 1.43 10.26 -7.41
CA CYS A 202 0.88 9.06 -6.78
C CYS A 202 -0.43 8.64 -7.48
N ALA A 203 -1.30 9.60 -7.82
CA ALA A 203 -2.58 9.34 -8.48
C ALA A 203 -2.42 8.67 -9.85
N ALA A 204 -1.38 9.07 -10.59
CA ALA A 204 -1.02 8.53 -11.90
C ALA A 204 -0.51 7.07 -11.86
N LEU A 205 -0.18 6.51 -10.69
CA LEU A 205 0.22 5.11 -10.58
C LEU A 205 -0.94 4.18 -10.94
N MET A 206 -0.66 3.07 -11.61
CA MET A 206 -1.68 2.05 -11.92
C MET A 206 -1.99 1.21 -10.67
N PRO A 207 -3.26 0.80 -10.45
CA PRO A 207 -3.65 -0.07 -9.34
C PRO A 207 -3.31 -1.54 -9.59
N SER A 208 -3.09 -2.33 -8.54
CA SER A 208 -2.79 -3.78 -8.60
C SER A 208 -3.90 -4.66 -8.01
N ILE A 209 -5.14 -4.35 -8.39
CA ILE A 209 -6.39 -5.11 -8.10
C ILE A 209 -6.93 -4.92 -6.66
N SER A 210 -8.24 -4.73 -6.55
CA SER A 210 -9.03 -4.52 -5.30
C SER A 210 -8.79 -3.20 -4.55
N ASP A 211 -7.60 -2.93 -4.01
CA ASP A 211 -7.40 -1.86 -2.99
C ASP A 211 -6.69 -0.60 -3.53
N TRP A 212 -7.28 -0.01 -4.56
CA TRP A 212 -6.65 0.97 -5.46
C TRP A 212 -6.01 2.22 -4.82
N VAL A 213 -6.46 2.69 -3.65
CA VAL A 213 -5.89 3.89 -3.01
C VAL A 213 -4.69 3.53 -2.14
N LEU A 214 -4.80 2.44 -1.37
CA LEU A 214 -3.76 1.98 -0.44
C LEU A 214 -2.48 1.64 -1.19
N GLU A 215 -2.61 0.86 -2.26
CA GLU A 215 -1.48 0.44 -3.09
C GLU A 215 -0.77 1.63 -3.73
N LYS A 216 -1.52 2.60 -4.28
CA LYS A 216 -0.95 3.82 -4.87
C LYS A 216 -0.23 4.68 -3.85
N LEU A 217 -0.79 4.88 -2.66
CA LEU A 217 -0.15 5.65 -1.60
C LEU A 217 1.11 4.94 -1.06
N ALA A 218 1.06 3.62 -0.90
CA ALA A 218 2.22 2.81 -0.50
C ALA A 218 3.34 2.85 -1.56
N ALA A 219 3.03 2.56 -2.83
CA ALA A 219 3.98 2.63 -3.94
C ALA A 219 4.57 4.04 -4.15
N CYS A 220 3.85 5.09 -3.76
CA CYS A 220 4.38 6.46 -3.83
C CYS A 220 5.58 6.70 -2.89
N PHE A 221 5.75 5.87 -1.85
CA PHE A 221 6.94 5.89 -1.00
C PHE A 221 8.19 5.32 -1.68
N ASP A 222 8.10 4.69 -2.85
CA ASP A 222 9.28 4.27 -3.63
C ASP A 222 9.75 5.35 -4.61
N LEU A 223 8.93 6.37 -4.91
CA LEU A 223 9.29 7.40 -5.90
C LEU A 223 10.29 8.43 -5.33
N ARG A 224 11.40 8.66 -6.04
CA ARG A 224 12.50 9.56 -5.67
C ARG A 224 12.95 10.41 -6.87
N GLY A 225 13.49 11.59 -6.60
CA GLY A 225 13.89 12.55 -7.65
C GLY A 225 12.69 13.19 -8.33
N ASP A 226 12.68 13.27 -9.66
CA ASP A 226 11.49 13.69 -10.43
C ASP A 226 10.39 12.63 -10.30
N LYS A 227 9.44 12.87 -9.40
CA LYS A 227 8.39 11.91 -9.08
C LYS A 227 7.44 11.64 -10.25
N LYS A 228 7.31 12.54 -11.23
CA LYS A 228 6.47 12.31 -12.41
C LYS A 228 7.15 11.29 -13.33
N ILE A 229 8.43 11.50 -13.62
CA ILE A 229 9.25 10.59 -14.44
C ILE A 229 9.40 9.22 -13.73
N ALA A 230 9.54 9.21 -12.40
CA ALA A 230 9.56 7.98 -11.61
C ALA A 230 8.23 7.20 -11.67
N ALA A 231 7.08 7.90 -11.62
CA ALA A 231 5.76 7.28 -11.74
C ALA A 231 5.49 6.70 -13.14
N GLU A 232 5.96 7.38 -14.20
CA GLU A 232 5.89 6.86 -15.58
C GLU A 232 6.71 5.57 -15.72
N LEU A 233 7.91 5.49 -15.12
CA LEU A 233 8.70 4.25 -15.11
C LEU A 233 8.06 3.16 -14.23
N TYR A 234 7.53 3.50 -13.04
CA TYR A 234 6.80 2.56 -12.20
C TYR A 234 5.69 1.87 -13.01
N ASN A 235 4.86 2.66 -13.71
CA ASN A 235 3.80 2.13 -14.55
C ASN A 235 4.34 1.28 -15.70
N ARG A 236 5.48 1.62 -16.30
CA ARG A 236 6.09 0.79 -17.35
C ARG A 236 6.56 -0.58 -16.82
N LEU A 237 6.97 -0.68 -15.56
CA LEU A 237 7.37 -1.95 -14.92
C LEU A 237 6.16 -2.81 -14.49
N GLN A 238 5.01 -2.18 -14.28
CA GLN A 238 3.77 -2.79 -13.77
C GLN A 238 2.68 -2.96 -14.86
N SER A 239 3.01 -2.87 -16.16
CA SER A 239 2.00 -2.78 -17.23
C SER A 239 1.00 -3.93 -17.24
N LEU A 240 -0.27 -3.58 -17.06
CA LEU A 240 -1.42 -4.46 -16.88
C LEU A 240 -1.84 -5.18 -18.17
N GLU A 241 -1.22 -6.32 -18.47
CA GLU A 241 -1.77 -7.41 -19.31
C GLU A 241 -1.42 -8.76 -18.66
N ASP A 242 -1.91 -8.96 -17.43
CA ASP A 242 -1.69 -10.11 -16.53
C ASP A 242 -0.24 -10.38 -16.06
N ARG A 243 0.76 -9.61 -16.53
CA ARG A 243 2.20 -9.92 -16.33
C ARG A 243 3.06 -8.69 -16.02
N SER A 244 3.72 -8.67 -14.86
CA SER A 244 4.78 -7.68 -14.59
C SER A 244 6.05 -7.97 -15.42
N PHE A 245 6.85 -6.94 -15.72
CA PHE A 245 8.15 -7.10 -16.42
C PHE A 245 9.07 -8.13 -15.76
N TRP A 246 8.89 -8.31 -14.46
CA TRP A 246 9.71 -9.14 -13.59
C TRP A 246 9.28 -10.61 -13.46
N GLU A 247 8.22 -11.04 -14.14
CA GLU A 247 7.73 -12.43 -14.10
C GLU A 247 8.48 -13.34 -15.09
N THR A 248 9.60 -13.90 -14.64
CA THR A 248 10.52 -14.63 -15.52
C THR A 248 10.22 -16.14 -15.69
N ASN A 249 9.08 -16.68 -15.23
CA ASN A 249 8.82 -18.12 -15.35
C ASN A 249 7.43 -18.56 -15.81
N ASP A 250 6.44 -17.66 -15.90
CA ASP A 250 5.16 -17.91 -16.62
C ASP A 250 4.74 -16.70 -17.49
N GLY A 251 5.54 -15.61 -17.46
CA GLY A 251 5.20 -14.30 -18.02
C GLY A 251 5.72 -14.06 -19.44
N TRP A 252 6.99 -14.32 -19.72
CA TRP A 252 7.61 -13.91 -20.99
C TRP A 252 8.24 -15.11 -21.68
N THR A 253 7.55 -15.65 -22.70
CA THR A 253 8.02 -16.78 -23.52
C THR A 253 8.58 -16.36 -24.87
N ASP A 254 8.27 -15.14 -25.33
CA ASP A 254 8.79 -14.58 -26.58
C ASP A 254 9.79 -13.43 -26.29
N PRO A 255 11.08 -13.55 -26.71
CA PRO A 255 12.04 -12.45 -26.65
C PRO A 255 11.54 -11.15 -27.27
N SER A 256 10.66 -11.20 -28.28
CA SER A 256 10.12 -10.02 -28.98
C SER A 256 9.32 -9.09 -28.07
N GLU A 257 8.80 -9.60 -26.95
CA GLU A 257 8.03 -8.85 -25.96
C GLU A 257 8.95 -8.08 -25.00
N ILE A 258 10.14 -8.62 -24.72
CA ILE A 258 11.16 -8.01 -23.84
C ILE A 258 12.06 -7.02 -24.61
N LEU A 259 12.37 -7.29 -25.87
CA LEU A 259 13.26 -6.45 -26.69
C LEU A 259 12.90 -4.94 -26.68
N PRO A 260 11.62 -4.51 -26.79
CA PRO A 260 11.22 -3.09 -26.71
C PRO A 260 11.45 -2.41 -25.35
N LEU A 261 11.86 -3.16 -24.33
CA LEU A 261 12.23 -2.67 -23.00
C LEU A 261 13.74 -2.51 -22.82
N LEU A 262 14.55 -2.94 -23.77
CA LEU A 262 16.02 -2.86 -23.71
C LEU A 262 16.52 -1.67 -24.54
N ASP A 263 17.62 -1.08 -24.09
CA ASP A 263 18.39 -0.08 -24.85
C ASP A 263 19.39 -0.81 -25.77
N GLU A 264 19.74 -0.21 -26.90
CA GLU A 264 20.74 -0.78 -27.83
C GLU A 264 22.12 -0.87 -27.17
N GLU A 265 22.42 0.00 -26.20
CA GLU A 265 23.62 -0.03 -25.37
C GLU A 265 23.39 -0.74 -24.01
N ILE A 266 22.60 -1.82 -23.99
CA ILE A 266 22.36 -2.59 -22.75
C ILE A 266 23.66 -3.16 -22.17
N SER A 267 23.81 -3.10 -20.84
CA SER A 267 24.86 -3.80 -20.10
C SER A 267 24.23 -4.64 -19.00
N PHE A 268 24.31 -5.96 -19.13
CA PHE A 268 23.57 -6.90 -18.27
C PHE A 268 24.51 -7.89 -17.56
N SER A 269 24.44 -7.88 -16.23
CA SER A 269 25.26 -8.71 -15.34
C SER A 269 24.39 -9.60 -14.45
N TRP A 270 24.56 -10.92 -14.57
CA TRP A 270 23.86 -11.93 -13.76
C TRP A 270 24.83 -12.92 -13.11
N LEU A 271 24.40 -13.53 -11.99
CA LEU A 271 25.23 -14.46 -11.21
C LEU A 271 25.69 -15.66 -12.03
N GLY A 272 27.00 -15.72 -12.30
CA GLY A 272 27.64 -16.86 -12.97
C GLY A 272 27.43 -16.92 -14.48
N ILE A 273 26.88 -15.86 -15.07
CA ILE A 273 26.75 -15.65 -16.51
C ILE A 273 27.80 -14.59 -16.90
N PRO A 274 28.47 -14.70 -18.07
CA PRO A 274 29.27 -13.60 -18.61
C PRO A 274 28.44 -12.31 -18.73
N LEU A 275 29.11 -11.16 -18.78
CA LEU A 275 28.45 -9.91 -19.13
C LEU A 275 27.79 -10.06 -20.51
N MET A 276 26.53 -9.64 -20.64
CA MET A 276 25.84 -9.56 -21.93
C MET A 276 25.63 -8.10 -22.28
N ASP A 277 26.12 -7.70 -23.44
CA ASP A 277 26.11 -6.35 -23.99
C ASP A 277 25.28 -6.22 -25.27
N ASP A 278 24.43 -7.22 -25.53
CA ASP A 278 23.51 -7.30 -26.66
C ASP A 278 22.07 -7.53 -26.19
N ALA A 279 21.12 -6.81 -26.81
CA ALA A 279 19.71 -6.83 -26.42
C ALA A 279 19.01 -8.15 -26.76
N GLU A 280 19.36 -8.81 -27.87
CA GLU A 280 18.79 -10.12 -28.22
C GLU A 280 19.28 -11.20 -27.25
N MET A 281 20.56 -11.20 -26.88
CA MET A 281 21.12 -12.10 -25.86
C MET A 281 20.42 -11.92 -24.51
N VAL A 282 20.19 -10.68 -24.08
CA VAL A 282 19.50 -10.39 -22.81
C VAL A 282 18.03 -10.81 -22.87
N ALA A 283 17.31 -10.53 -23.95
CA ALA A 283 15.93 -10.95 -24.11
C ALA A 283 15.78 -12.49 -24.12
N ASN A 284 16.63 -13.19 -24.88
CA ASN A 284 16.68 -14.65 -24.90
C ASN A 284 17.06 -15.27 -23.53
N PHE A 285 17.93 -14.61 -22.76
CA PHE A 285 18.24 -15.04 -21.39
C PHE A 285 17.03 -14.89 -20.46
N TRP A 286 16.30 -13.78 -20.58
CA TRP A 286 15.15 -13.44 -19.73
C TRP A 286 13.95 -14.39 -19.96
N THR A 287 13.72 -14.81 -21.21
CA THR A 287 12.59 -15.69 -21.59
C THR A 287 12.94 -17.18 -21.64
N GLY A 288 14.22 -17.54 -21.80
CA GLY A 288 14.66 -18.92 -22.06
C GLY A 288 14.58 -19.93 -20.90
N GLY A 289 13.84 -19.65 -19.82
CA GLY A 289 13.65 -20.58 -18.69
C GLY A 289 14.92 -20.93 -17.89
N TRP A 290 16.00 -20.15 -18.07
CA TRP A 290 17.30 -20.27 -17.39
C TRP A 290 17.25 -19.91 -15.91
N LEU A 291 16.21 -19.19 -15.50
CA LEU A 291 15.97 -18.78 -14.14
C LEU A 291 15.12 -19.84 -13.42
N ALA A 292 15.58 -20.26 -12.23
CA ALA A 292 14.67 -20.84 -11.23
C ALA A 292 13.56 -19.83 -10.92
N PRO A 293 12.37 -20.23 -10.42
CA PRO A 293 11.31 -19.28 -10.10
C PRO A 293 11.82 -18.19 -9.17
N VAL A 294 11.95 -16.99 -9.74
CA VAL A 294 12.38 -15.78 -9.07
C VAL A 294 11.25 -14.78 -9.10
N LYS A 295 11.01 -14.15 -7.96
CA LYS A 295 10.12 -12.99 -7.84
C LYS A 295 10.99 -11.77 -7.63
N PHE A 296 10.95 -10.81 -8.54
CA PHE A 296 11.56 -9.51 -8.25
C PHE A 296 10.58 -8.68 -7.45
N LYS A 297 11.11 -7.94 -6.47
CA LYS A 297 10.39 -6.91 -5.75
C LYS A 297 11.09 -5.60 -6.05
N THR A 298 10.47 -4.79 -6.90
CA THR A 298 10.83 -3.39 -7.12
C THR A 298 10.87 -2.68 -5.76
N GLY A 299 11.87 -1.82 -5.57
CA GLY A 299 11.96 -0.89 -4.46
C GLY A 299 12.10 0.54 -5.01
N PRO A 300 12.92 1.40 -4.40
CA PRO A 300 12.99 2.81 -4.77
C PRO A 300 13.37 3.05 -6.24
N ILE A 301 12.62 3.96 -6.87
CA ILE A 301 12.82 4.45 -8.24
C ILE A 301 13.29 5.90 -8.16
N PHE A 302 14.54 6.13 -8.54
CA PHE A 302 15.18 7.45 -8.59
C PHE A 302 15.17 7.97 -10.03
N ALA A 303 14.47 9.05 -10.32
CA ALA A 303 14.45 9.66 -11.66
C ALA A 303 15.07 11.07 -11.70
N GLY A 304 15.79 11.37 -12.77
CA GLY A 304 16.29 12.70 -13.11
C GLY A 304 15.37 13.42 -14.09
N ALA A 305 15.40 14.76 -14.08
CA ALA A 305 14.65 15.59 -15.01
C ALA A 305 15.13 15.45 -16.48
N ASP A 306 16.29 14.83 -16.69
CA ASP A 306 16.85 14.45 -17.99
C ASP A 306 16.24 13.16 -18.58
N GLY A 307 15.32 12.52 -17.86
CA GLY A 307 14.73 11.25 -18.26
C GLY A 307 15.62 10.03 -17.98
N SER A 308 16.75 10.21 -17.28
CA SER A 308 17.48 9.10 -16.68
C SER A 308 16.73 8.59 -15.44
N ALA A 309 16.80 7.29 -15.18
CA ALA A 309 16.24 6.71 -13.97
C ALA A 309 17.05 5.50 -13.49
N ARG A 310 16.92 5.19 -12.21
CA ARG A 310 17.59 4.07 -11.55
C ARG A 310 16.59 3.38 -10.61
N VAL A 311 16.48 2.07 -10.73
CA VAL A 311 15.60 1.23 -9.92
C VAL A 311 16.48 0.36 -9.03
N GLU A 312 16.22 0.38 -7.73
CA GLU A 312 16.75 -0.61 -6.79
C GLU A 312 15.67 -1.67 -6.52
N GLY A 313 16.07 -2.90 -6.22
CA GLY A 313 15.12 -3.93 -5.82
C GLY A 313 15.76 -5.20 -5.30
N ARG A 314 14.93 -6.22 -5.09
CA ARG A 314 15.35 -7.55 -4.63
C ARG A 314 14.89 -8.63 -5.59
N VAL A 315 15.70 -9.67 -5.76
CA VAL A 315 15.34 -10.91 -6.46
C VAL A 315 15.19 -11.99 -5.39
N VAL A 316 14.01 -12.60 -5.26
CA VAL A 316 13.75 -13.70 -4.31
C VAL A 316 13.68 -15.01 -5.10
N PHE A 317 14.58 -15.93 -4.79
CA PHE A 317 14.61 -17.30 -5.30
C PHE A 317 13.81 -18.18 -4.35
N GLU A 318 12.70 -18.72 -4.83
CA GLU A 318 11.86 -19.65 -4.06
C GLU A 318 12.15 -21.07 -4.53
N THR A 319 12.69 -21.93 -3.65
CA THR A 319 12.77 -23.36 -3.94
C THR A 319 11.79 -24.11 -3.05
N SER A 320 10.74 -24.64 -3.66
CA SER A 320 9.87 -25.64 -3.05
C SER A 320 10.59 -26.99 -2.95
N THR A 321 10.53 -27.62 -1.78
CA THR A 321 10.86 -29.04 -1.63
C THR A 321 9.56 -29.86 -1.62
N SER A 322 9.67 -31.17 -1.88
CA SER A 322 8.56 -32.12 -1.74
C SER A 322 7.98 -32.23 -0.31
N GLU A 323 8.66 -31.61 0.67
CA GLU A 323 8.27 -31.57 2.09
C GLU A 323 7.65 -30.22 2.48
N GLY A 324 7.37 -29.32 1.52
CA GLY A 324 6.73 -28.02 1.76
C GLY A 324 7.63 -26.95 2.39
N VAL A 325 8.92 -27.21 2.58
CA VAL A 325 9.86 -26.24 3.15
C VAL A 325 10.38 -25.32 2.06
N GLU A 326 9.80 -24.13 1.97
CA GLU A 326 10.25 -23.07 1.08
C GLU A 326 11.61 -22.51 1.55
N ARG A 327 12.69 -22.84 0.85
CA ARG A 327 13.98 -22.18 1.09
C ARG A 327 14.08 -20.94 0.21
N GLN A 328 14.00 -19.78 0.85
CA GLN A 328 14.23 -18.49 0.19
C GLN A 328 15.72 -18.12 0.25
N ALA A 329 16.30 -17.85 -0.92
CA ALA A 329 17.47 -16.97 -1.02
C ALA A 329 16.99 -15.66 -1.64
N SER A 330 17.55 -14.52 -1.27
CA SER A 330 17.17 -13.25 -1.88
C SER A 330 18.38 -12.36 -2.10
N GLY A 331 18.58 -11.90 -3.33
CA GLY A 331 19.58 -10.92 -3.73
C GLY A 331 19.04 -9.52 -3.93
N THR A 332 19.92 -8.55 -4.15
CA THR A 332 19.54 -7.22 -4.61
C THR A 332 19.85 -7.06 -6.09
N PHE A 333 19.19 -6.13 -6.75
CA PHE A 333 19.56 -5.68 -8.08
C PHE A 333 19.55 -4.16 -8.15
N THR A 334 20.26 -3.62 -9.14
CA THR A 334 20.11 -2.24 -9.59
C THR A 334 19.95 -2.26 -11.10
N SER A 335 19.03 -1.46 -11.63
CA SER A 335 18.95 -1.22 -13.07
C SER A 335 18.89 0.27 -13.38
N THR A 336 19.44 0.67 -14.52
CA THR A 336 19.32 2.04 -15.02
C THR A 336 18.51 2.06 -16.31
N TRP A 337 17.67 3.08 -16.42
CA TRP A 337 16.70 3.26 -17.48
C TRP A 337 16.89 4.64 -18.10
N ARG A 338 16.61 4.74 -19.40
CA ARG A 338 16.64 5.99 -20.15
C ARG A 338 15.31 6.17 -20.87
N ARG A 339 14.71 7.35 -20.74
CA ARG A 339 13.57 7.76 -21.57
C ARG A 339 14.07 8.15 -22.96
N GLY A 340 13.61 7.45 -23.99
CA GLY A 340 13.87 7.79 -25.38
C GLY A 340 13.10 9.02 -25.84
N ALA A 341 13.44 9.54 -27.02
CA ALA A 341 12.71 10.64 -27.67
C ALA A 341 11.25 10.28 -28.02
N ASP A 342 10.94 8.98 -28.14
CA ASP A 342 9.59 8.42 -28.25
C ASP A 342 8.82 8.39 -26.91
N GLY A 343 9.42 8.93 -25.84
CA GLY A 343 8.85 8.99 -24.50
C GLY A 343 8.90 7.67 -23.73
N LYS A 344 9.38 6.57 -24.32
CA LYS A 344 9.41 5.23 -23.69
C LYS A 344 10.70 5.00 -22.92
N PHE A 345 10.59 4.35 -21.76
CA PHE A 345 11.76 3.88 -21.00
C PHE A 345 12.33 2.60 -21.59
N ARG A 346 13.65 2.57 -21.71
CA ARG A 346 14.46 1.39 -22.06
C ARG A 346 15.53 1.18 -20.99
N MET A 347 15.76 -0.07 -20.61
CA MET A 347 16.79 -0.47 -19.65
C MET A 347 18.15 -0.43 -20.34
N ARG A 348 19.07 0.39 -19.84
CA ARG A 348 20.44 0.53 -20.33
C ARG A 348 21.42 -0.29 -19.49
N ARG A 349 21.08 -0.61 -18.24
CA ARG A 349 21.94 -1.43 -17.38
C ARG A 349 21.13 -2.26 -16.42
N PHE A 350 21.60 -3.48 -16.14
CA PHE A 350 21.10 -4.33 -15.06
C PHE A 350 22.28 -5.02 -14.36
N ASP A 351 22.38 -4.86 -13.05
CA ASP A 351 23.37 -5.54 -12.20
C ASP A 351 22.64 -6.35 -11.11
N TYR A 352 22.77 -7.68 -11.15
CA TYR A 352 22.40 -8.52 -10.01
C TYR A 352 23.52 -8.63 -8.99
N LEU A 353 23.23 -8.25 -7.75
CA LEU A 353 24.13 -8.30 -6.60
C LEU A 353 23.76 -9.49 -5.70
N ALA A 354 24.47 -10.60 -5.90
CA ALA A 354 24.29 -11.81 -5.11
C ALA A 354 24.74 -11.61 -3.65
N PRO A 355 23.95 -12.01 -2.63
CA PRO A 355 24.36 -11.92 -1.24
C PRO A 355 24.93 -13.23 -0.75
N SER A 356 26.17 -13.15 -0.30
CA SER A 356 26.91 -14.22 0.37
C SER A 356 27.14 -15.49 -0.46
N VAL A 357 28.10 -16.28 0.00
CA VAL A 357 28.46 -17.60 -0.56
C VAL A 357 27.25 -18.57 -0.57
N ARG A 358 26.25 -18.36 0.30
CA ARG A 358 25.09 -19.26 0.46
C ARG A 358 24.10 -19.20 -0.70
N ALA A 359 23.78 -18.00 -1.22
CA ALA A 359 22.89 -17.86 -2.38
C ALA A 359 23.56 -18.41 -3.65
N ALA A 360 24.86 -18.14 -3.84
CA ALA A 360 25.64 -18.71 -4.93
C ALA A 360 25.69 -20.25 -4.92
N ARG A 361 25.66 -20.87 -3.73
CA ARG A 361 25.59 -22.33 -3.58
C ARG A 361 24.23 -22.90 -3.97
N LEU A 362 23.13 -22.23 -3.59
CA LEU A 362 21.77 -22.63 -3.96
C LEU A 362 21.54 -22.52 -5.47
N PHE A 363 21.93 -21.41 -6.10
CA PHE A 363 21.80 -21.20 -7.55
C PHE A 363 22.55 -22.28 -8.35
N ARG A 364 23.80 -22.61 -7.97
CA ARG A 364 24.53 -23.74 -8.57
C ARG A 364 23.80 -25.07 -8.42
N SER A 365 23.25 -25.36 -7.24
CA SER A 365 22.55 -26.64 -7.00
C SER A 365 21.22 -26.79 -7.76
N ALA A 366 20.55 -25.69 -8.10
CA ALA A 366 19.35 -25.70 -8.94
C ALA A 366 19.72 -25.96 -10.41
N ASN A 367 20.67 -25.19 -10.96
CA ASN A 367 21.02 -25.28 -12.38
C ASN A 367 21.84 -26.52 -12.76
N TRP A 368 22.51 -27.17 -11.80
CA TRP A 368 23.14 -28.49 -12.02
C TRP A 368 22.16 -29.65 -12.24
N ARG A 369 20.87 -29.49 -11.94
CA ARG A 369 19.84 -30.52 -12.18
C ARG A 369 19.14 -30.41 -13.54
N LYS A 370 19.47 -29.40 -14.36
CA LYS A 370 18.91 -29.15 -15.69
C LYS A 370 19.96 -29.31 -16.82
N ARG A 371 21.10 -29.95 -16.57
CA ARG A 371 22.16 -30.24 -17.55
C ARG A 371 22.42 -31.74 -17.62
#